data_AF-A0A5E4INI5-F1
#
_entry.id   AF-A0A5E4INI5-F1
#
_cell.length_a   1.000
_cell.length_b   1.000
_cell.length_c   1.000
_cell.angle_alpha   90.00
_cell.angle_beta   90.00
_cell.angle_gamma   90.00
#
_symmetry.space_group_name_H-M   'P 1'
#
loop_
_entity.id
_entity.type
_entity.pdbx_description
1 polymer ?
#
loop_
_entity_poly.entity_id
_entity_poly.type
_entity_poly.pdbx_seq_one_letter_code
_entity_poly.pdbx_strand_id
1 'polypeptide(L)'
;MRGQLSLVTRLFFITGMLIMLVVFTSELSFYNAEVRNQVSRYDLVYAAQDLASALISENCLLGDNALTREKLDLFAAEFNSSEHPCARLYGYGYTAKVETFPLPVKIAIVVGENGTNGGFAKIENAEFFTGIGLIEDRYSLVIFAENSVSQDVSWVKSKRIFFPQEDGLAMGKIYAMHRMNASAKVSTNSSGMNFAAVYSYAKGSDCETIARNDNDESVVVKCGDDLFVGLSENSENFQQVAPGLAMGQAGIAPKASWEFGAGGISRIPQVSFGFPVIVDYDGADAPGKLSISVASGELERVAGAIDYACASGKDSNLNIVVKNRLYLKAGELCVDYGDAQSCRRIECGKIVEMPDLLPGTHSITVRVGERIEVSP
;
A
#
# COMPACT_ATOMS: atom_id res chain seq x y z
N MET A 1 -14.43 49.52 -57.39
CA MET A 1 -13.47 48.61 -56.71
C MET A 1 -13.59 48.57 -55.18
N ARG A 2 -14.19 49.54 -54.47
CA ARG A 2 -14.35 49.49 -52.99
C ARG A 2 -15.24 48.35 -52.46
N GLY A 3 -16.15 47.80 -53.26
CA GLY A 3 -17.05 46.72 -52.83
C GLY A 3 -16.41 45.32 -52.78
N GLN A 4 -15.37 45.05 -53.60
CA GLN A 4 -14.75 43.73 -53.67
C GLN A 4 -13.79 43.45 -52.50
N LEU A 5 -13.14 44.49 -51.95
CA LEU A 5 -12.28 44.34 -50.78
C LEU A 5 -13.07 43.84 -49.56
N SER A 6 -14.33 44.27 -49.40
CA SER A 6 -15.18 43.90 -48.26
C SER A 6 -15.51 42.41 -48.21
N LEU A 7 -15.67 41.76 -49.36
CA LEU A 7 -16.01 40.34 -49.43
C LEU A 7 -14.82 39.45 -49.02
N VAL A 8 -13.61 39.83 -49.46
CA VAL A 8 -12.38 39.12 -49.13
C VAL A 8 -12.09 39.20 -47.63
N THR A 9 -12.22 40.40 -47.02
CA THR A 9 -12.01 40.55 -45.56
C THR A 9 -13.00 39.70 -44.76
N ARG A 10 -14.28 39.65 -45.17
CA ARG A 10 -15.30 38.80 -44.49
C ARG A 10 -14.98 37.32 -44.57
N LEU A 11 -14.50 36.84 -45.72
CA LEU A 11 -14.04 35.45 -45.89
C LEU A 11 -12.91 35.12 -44.92
N PHE A 12 -11.88 35.97 -44.83
CA PHE A 12 -10.77 35.76 -43.89
C PHE A 12 -11.23 35.73 -42.42
N PHE A 13 -12.18 36.60 -42.03
CA PHE A 13 -12.72 36.58 -40.67
C PHE A 13 -13.47 35.27 -40.37
N ILE A 14 -14.32 34.80 -41.28
CA ILE A 14 -15.06 33.54 -41.11
C ILE A 14 -14.09 32.36 -41.01
N THR A 15 -13.09 32.29 -41.90
CA THR A 15 -12.07 31.24 -41.86
C THR A 15 -11.26 31.30 -40.56
N GLY A 16 -10.86 32.49 -40.10
CA GLY A 16 -10.17 32.67 -38.82
C GLY A 16 -11.00 32.21 -37.63
N MET A 17 -12.30 32.53 -37.62
CA MET A 17 -13.23 32.06 -36.57
C MET A 17 -13.40 30.54 -36.58
N LEU A 18 -13.49 29.93 -37.77
CA LEU A 18 -13.58 28.47 -37.90
C LEU A 18 -12.31 27.78 -37.42
N ILE A 19 -11.13 28.31 -37.75
CA ILE A 19 -9.85 27.78 -37.24
C ILE A 19 -9.79 27.90 -35.72
N MET A 20 -10.13 29.07 -35.16
CA MET A 20 -10.15 29.27 -33.71
C MET A 20 -11.13 28.31 -33.02
N LEU A 21 -12.31 28.08 -33.61
CA LEU A 21 -13.30 27.15 -33.07
C LEU A 21 -12.76 25.71 -33.07
N VAL A 22 -12.10 25.27 -34.15
CA VAL A 22 -11.49 23.93 -34.23
C VAL A 22 -10.38 23.76 -33.19
N VAL A 23 -9.51 24.77 -33.04
CA VAL A 23 -8.46 24.72 -32.00
C VAL A 23 -9.10 24.65 -30.61
N PHE A 24 -10.07 25.51 -30.32
CA PHE A 24 -10.74 25.54 -29.02
C PHE A 24 -11.47 24.23 -28.68
N THR A 25 -12.17 23.61 -29.65
CA THR A 25 -12.83 22.33 -29.41
C THR A 25 -11.83 21.18 -29.25
N SER A 26 -10.68 21.24 -29.95
CA SER A 26 -9.61 20.25 -29.79
C SER A 26 -8.96 20.33 -28.39
N GLU A 27 -8.65 21.54 -27.92
CA GLU A 27 -8.11 21.77 -26.57
C GLU A 27 -9.10 21.35 -25.48
N LEU A 28 -10.38 21.69 -25.64
CA LEU A 28 -11.42 21.27 -24.70
C LEU A 28 -11.61 19.74 -24.69
N SER A 29 -11.48 19.08 -25.84
CA SER A 29 -11.52 17.61 -25.91
C SER A 29 -10.32 16.98 -25.20
N PHE A 30 -9.12 17.54 -25.37
CA PHE A 30 -7.91 17.09 -24.69
C PHE A 30 -8.01 17.27 -23.17
N TYR A 31 -8.44 18.46 -22.71
CA TYR A 31 -8.66 18.74 -21.29
C TYR A 31 -9.69 17.80 -20.66
N ASN A 32 -10.81 17.56 -21.34
CA ASN A 32 -11.84 16.64 -20.84
C ASN A 32 -11.36 15.18 -20.79
N ALA A 33 -10.48 14.76 -21.71
CA ALA A 33 -9.88 13.44 -21.67
C ALA A 33 -8.92 13.31 -20.48
N GLU A 34 -8.12 14.33 -20.20
CA GLU A 34 -7.19 14.35 -19.07
C GLU A 34 -7.93 14.36 -17.73
N VAL A 35 -8.97 15.19 -17.59
CA VAL A 35 -9.80 15.21 -16.38
C VAL A 35 -10.48 13.86 -16.14
N ARG A 36 -11.00 13.19 -17.19
CA ARG A 36 -11.56 11.83 -17.05
C ARG A 36 -10.51 10.82 -16.62
N ASN A 37 -9.30 10.90 -17.17
CA ASN A 37 -8.20 10.03 -16.76
C ASN A 37 -7.82 10.26 -15.30
N GLN A 38 -7.78 11.51 -14.83
CA GLN A 38 -7.52 11.83 -13.42
C GLN A 38 -8.62 11.33 -12.51
N VAL A 39 -9.90 11.61 -12.81
CA VAL A 39 -11.04 11.12 -12.01
C VAL A 39 -11.02 9.59 -11.91
N SER A 40 -10.79 8.90 -13.04
CA SER A 40 -10.68 7.44 -13.06
C SER A 40 -9.53 6.91 -12.20
N ARG A 41 -8.40 7.64 -12.11
CA ARG A 41 -7.28 7.28 -11.23
C ARG A 41 -7.64 7.51 -9.76
N TYR A 42 -8.30 8.62 -9.42
CA TYR A 42 -8.74 8.88 -8.05
C TYR A 42 -9.75 7.83 -7.58
N ASP A 43 -10.73 7.49 -8.40
CA ASP A 43 -11.69 6.43 -8.10
C ASP A 43 -10.99 5.08 -7.88
N LEU A 44 -9.97 4.77 -8.71
CA LEU A 44 -9.17 3.56 -8.56
C LEU A 44 -8.34 3.57 -7.27
N VAL A 45 -7.81 4.72 -6.85
CA VAL A 45 -7.08 4.88 -5.57
C VAL A 45 -8.03 4.69 -4.38
N TYR A 46 -9.22 5.27 -4.41
CA TYR A 46 -10.22 5.08 -3.35
C TYR A 46 -10.68 3.62 -3.27
N ALA A 47 -10.99 3.02 -4.41
CA ALA A 47 -11.33 1.60 -4.49
C ALA A 47 -10.21 0.70 -3.95
N ALA A 48 -8.96 1.03 -4.29
CA ALA A 48 -7.78 0.37 -3.78
C ALA A 48 -7.67 0.45 -2.25
N GLN A 49 -7.92 1.63 -1.66
CA GLN A 49 -7.90 1.82 -0.20
C GLN A 49 -9.04 1.07 0.50
N ASP A 50 -10.24 1.08 -0.09
CA ASP A 50 -11.39 0.35 0.44
C ASP A 50 -11.15 -1.16 0.37
N LEU A 51 -10.60 -1.65 -0.74
CA LEU A 51 -10.21 -3.04 -0.91
C LEU A 51 -9.11 -3.43 0.08
N ALA A 52 -8.09 -2.58 0.26
CA ALA A 52 -7.04 -2.81 1.25
C ALA A 52 -7.66 -2.97 2.64
N SER A 53 -8.55 -2.06 3.01
CA SER A 53 -9.25 -2.08 4.29
C SER A 53 -10.12 -3.33 4.44
N ALA A 54 -10.77 -3.79 3.37
CA ALA A 54 -11.56 -5.01 3.35
C ALA A 54 -10.68 -6.26 3.51
N LEU A 55 -9.59 -6.36 2.75
CA LEU A 55 -8.62 -7.47 2.88
C LEU A 55 -8.01 -7.51 4.28
N ILE A 56 -7.79 -6.36 4.88
CA ILE A 56 -7.25 -6.22 6.24
C ILE A 56 -8.31 -6.48 7.34
N SER A 57 -9.58 -6.61 6.98
CA SER A 57 -10.64 -6.82 7.97
C SER A 57 -10.62 -8.23 8.58
N GLU A 58 -11.30 -8.37 9.73
CA GLU A 58 -11.42 -9.62 10.48
C GLU A 58 -12.04 -10.77 9.66
N ASN A 59 -12.79 -10.46 8.60
CA ASN A 59 -13.48 -11.46 7.78
C ASN A 59 -12.70 -11.87 6.52
N CYS A 60 -11.48 -11.35 6.32
CA CYS A 60 -10.65 -11.63 5.14
C CYS A 60 -9.26 -12.16 5.53
N LEU A 61 -8.19 -11.46 5.13
CA LEU A 61 -6.82 -11.96 5.23
C LEU A 61 -6.28 -11.90 6.67
N LEU A 62 -6.55 -10.79 7.37
CA LEU A 62 -5.94 -10.55 8.68
C LEU A 62 -6.69 -11.21 9.84
N GLY A 63 -8.03 -11.24 9.84
CA GLY A 63 -8.71 -11.81 11.01
C GLY A 63 -8.42 -11.04 12.30
N ASP A 64 -8.64 -11.70 13.44
CA ASP A 64 -8.29 -11.18 14.77
C ASP A 64 -6.80 -11.37 15.14
N ASN A 65 -6.01 -12.03 14.29
CA ASN A 65 -4.66 -12.51 14.64
C ASN A 65 -3.59 -11.98 13.67
N ALA A 66 -2.33 -12.05 14.08
CA ALA A 66 -1.18 -11.78 13.22
C ALA A 66 -1.21 -12.62 11.91
N LEU A 67 -0.54 -12.12 10.86
CA LEU A 67 -0.30 -12.88 9.62
C LEU A 67 0.64 -14.04 9.95
N THR A 68 0.10 -15.24 10.16
CA THR A 68 0.95 -16.42 10.33
C THR A 68 1.35 -16.98 8.98
N ARG A 69 2.52 -17.61 8.91
CA ARG A 69 2.97 -18.37 7.74
C ARG A 69 1.91 -19.36 7.24
N GLU A 70 1.34 -20.15 8.14
CA GLU A 70 0.33 -21.17 7.80
C GLU A 70 -0.91 -20.55 7.14
N LYS A 71 -1.39 -19.42 7.66
CA LYS A 71 -2.51 -18.68 7.06
C LYS A 71 -2.16 -18.20 5.66
N LEU A 72 -0.98 -17.63 5.47
CA LEU A 72 -0.53 -17.15 4.16
C LEU A 72 -0.37 -18.30 3.15
N ASP A 73 0.16 -19.45 3.59
CA ASP A 73 0.29 -20.65 2.76
C ASP A 73 -1.09 -21.17 2.33
N LEU A 74 -2.05 -21.28 3.26
CA LEU A 74 -3.43 -21.69 2.97
C LEU A 74 -4.14 -20.70 2.04
N PHE A 75 -4.04 -19.40 2.35
CA PHE A 75 -4.69 -18.35 1.58
C PHE A 75 -4.12 -18.26 0.15
N ALA A 76 -2.79 -18.35 0.01
CA ALA A 76 -2.14 -18.39 -1.30
C ALA A 76 -2.54 -19.63 -2.08
N ALA A 77 -2.64 -20.80 -1.44
CA ALA A 77 -3.05 -22.03 -2.12
C ALA A 77 -4.51 -21.97 -2.60
N GLU A 78 -5.42 -21.42 -1.81
CA GLU A 78 -6.84 -21.31 -2.14
C GLU A 78 -7.14 -20.21 -3.18
N PHE A 79 -6.41 -19.10 -3.12
CA PHE A 79 -6.67 -17.88 -3.90
C PHE A 79 -5.55 -17.52 -4.90
N ASN A 80 -4.77 -18.49 -5.37
CA ASN A 80 -3.67 -18.28 -6.34
C ASN A 80 -4.14 -17.80 -7.73
N SER A 81 -5.44 -17.87 -8.03
CA SER A 81 -6.00 -17.48 -9.33
C SER A 81 -7.48 -17.11 -9.25
N SER A 82 -7.95 -16.84 -8.04
CA SER A 82 -9.34 -16.65 -7.66
C SER A 82 -9.44 -15.48 -6.70
N GLU A 83 -10.46 -14.66 -6.86
CA GLU A 83 -10.67 -13.54 -5.95
C GLU A 83 -11.37 -14.03 -4.70
N HIS A 84 -10.82 -13.68 -3.54
CA HIS A 84 -11.50 -13.92 -2.27
C HIS A 84 -12.92 -13.29 -2.30
N PRO A 85 -13.97 -13.98 -1.81
CA PRO A 85 -15.35 -13.49 -1.88
C PRO A 85 -15.57 -12.07 -1.33
N CYS A 86 -14.80 -11.69 -0.30
CA CYS A 86 -14.90 -10.35 0.29
C CYS A 86 -14.40 -9.22 -0.62
N ALA A 87 -13.47 -9.51 -1.53
CA ALA A 87 -12.94 -8.56 -2.50
C ALA A 87 -13.76 -8.52 -3.80
N ARG A 88 -14.42 -9.65 -4.14
CA ARG A 88 -15.21 -9.79 -5.38
C ARG A 88 -16.33 -8.75 -5.51
N LEU A 89 -16.88 -8.30 -4.37
CA LEU A 89 -17.98 -7.32 -4.34
C LEU A 89 -17.59 -5.93 -4.86
N TYR A 90 -16.29 -5.61 -4.91
CA TYR A 90 -15.82 -4.30 -5.35
C TYR A 90 -15.74 -4.18 -6.88
N GLY A 91 -15.78 -5.29 -7.62
CA GLY A 91 -15.80 -5.27 -9.10
C GLY A 91 -14.49 -4.83 -9.75
N TYR A 92 -13.37 -4.91 -9.02
CA TYR A 92 -12.03 -4.63 -9.51
C TYR A 92 -11.20 -5.91 -9.50
N GLY A 93 -10.25 -6.01 -10.43
CA GLY A 93 -9.21 -7.02 -10.39
C GLY A 93 -8.14 -6.62 -9.39
N TYR A 94 -7.69 -7.55 -8.56
CA TYR A 94 -6.56 -7.28 -7.68
C TYR A 94 -5.60 -8.46 -7.58
N THR A 95 -4.34 -8.13 -7.30
CA THR A 95 -3.31 -9.08 -6.92
C THR A 95 -2.64 -8.56 -5.66
N ALA A 96 -2.50 -9.40 -4.66
CA ALA A 96 -1.85 -9.10 -3.39
C ALA A 96 -0.64 -10.01 -3.22
N LYS A 97 0.46 -9.42 -2.78
CA LYS A 97 1.73 -10.09 -2.56
C LYS A 97 2.27 -9.76 -1.18
N VAL A 98 2.53 -10.78 -0.37
CA VAL A 98 3.22 -10.63 0.91
C VAL A 98 4.66 -11.09 0.74
N GLU A 99 5.62 -10.30 1.19
CA GLU A 99 7.05 -10.63 1.17
C GLU A 99 7.67 -10.39 2.55
N THR A 100 8.42 -11.35 3.09
CA THR A 100 9.21 -11.16 4.31
C THR A 100 10.65 -10.78 3.98
N PHE A 101 11.27 -10.01 4.88
CA PHE A 101 12.68 -9.62 4.78
C PHE A 101 13.52 -10.42 5.80
N PRO A 102 14.69 -10.94 5.40
CA PRO A 102 15.56 -11.63 6.35
C PRO A 102 16.12 -10.65 7.39
N LEU A 103 16.06 -11.03 8.66
CA LEU A 103 16.81 -10.38 9.74
C LEU A 103 18.27 -10.88 9.75
N PRO A 104 19.26 -10.13 10.28
CA PRO A 104 19.13 -8.83 10.91
C PRO A 104 18.99 -7.72 9.88
N VAL A 105 17.89 -6.99 9.98
CA VAL A 105 17.77 -5.69 9.36
C VAL A 105 18.75 -4.78 10.10
N LYS A 106 19.82 -4.33 9.43
CA LYS A 106 20.67 -3.28 9.98
C LYS A 106 19.87 -1.98 9.97
N ILE A 107 19.48 -1.52 11.16
CA ILE A 107 18.81 -0.24 11.35
C ILE A 107 19.91 0.81 11.54
N ALA A 108 20.15 1.62 10.51
CA ALA A 108 21.01 2.79 10.63
C ALA A 108 20.17 3.95 11.19
N ILE A 109 20.38 4.29 12.47
CA ILE A 109 19.79 5.48 13.07
C ILE A 109 20.67 6.67 12.69
N VAL A 110 20.16 7.55 11.84
CA VAL A 110 20.80 8.83 11.52
C VAL A 110 20.34 9.84 12.56
N VAL A 111 21.24 10.21 13.47
CA VAL A 111 21.02 11.31 14.43
C VAL A 111 21.41 12.60 13.72
N GLY A 112 20.46 13.54 13.58
CA GLY A 112 20.75 14.83 12.96
C GLY A 112 21.77 15.64 13.78
N GLU A 113 22.79 16.18 13.11
CA GLU A 113 23.93 16.84 13.76
C GLU A 113 23.64 18.19 14.45
N ASN A 114 22.39 18.68 14.51
CA ASN A 114 22.12 20.06 14.98
C ASN A 114 20.84 20.22 15.82
N GLY A 115 20.67 19.44 16.89
CA GLY A 115 19.65 19.71 17.91
C GLY A 115 18.19 19.71 17.42
N THR A 116 17.94 19.21 16.21
CA THR A 116 16.60 18.93 15.70
C THR A 116 16.20 17.56 16.21
N ASN A 117 15.19 17.52 17.09
CA ASN A 117 14.62 16.30 17.63
C ASN A 117 13.94 15.49 16.51
N GLY A 118 14.72 14.67 15.81
CA GLY A 118 14.26 13.77 14.77
C GLY A 118 15.38 12.85 14.31
N GLY A 119 15.32 11.58 14.73
CA GLY A 119 16.17 10.53 14.19
C GLY A 119 15.46 9.84 13.03
N PHE A 120 16.14 9.69 11.89
CA PHE A 120 15.64 8.87 10.79
C PHE A 120 16.29 7.50 10.85
N ALA A 121 15.50 6.44 10.81
CA ALA A 121 16.00 5.08 10.72
C ALA A 121 15.95 4.63 9.25
N LYS A 122 17.13 4.45 8.65
CA LYS A 122 17.23 3.78 7.36
C LYS A 122 17.45 2.29 7.61
N ILE A 123 16.57 1.48 7.05
CA ILE A 123 16.77 0.04 6.99
C ILE A 123 17.67 -0.24 5.79
N GLU A 124 18.90 -0.69 6.02
CA GLU A 124 19.75 -1.14 4.92
C GLU A 124 19.10 -2.39 4.28
N ASN A 125 18.89 -2.35 2.96
CA ASN A 125 18.22 -3.36 2.13
C ASN A 125 16.68 -3.34 2.09
N ALA A 126 16.00 -2.31 2.60
CA ALA A 126 14.57 -2.10 2.33
C ALA A 126 14.36 -0.83 1.47
N GLU A 127 13.39 -0.88 0.56
CA GLU A 127 12.90 0.27 -0.24
C GLU A 127 12.05 1.24 0.60
N PHE A 128 12.24 1.29 1.91
CA PHE A 128 11.41 2.07 2.83
C PHE A 128 12.25 2.87 3.81
N PHE A 129 11.77 4.09 4.10
CA PHE A 129 12.29 4.91 5.18
C PHE A 129 11.35 4.82 6.38
N THR A 130 11.91 4.51 7.55
CA THR A 130 11.18 4.61 8.81
C THR A 130 11.65 5.87 9.52
N GLY A 131 10.75 6.81 9.79
CA GLY A 131 11.09 8.01 10.55
C GLY A 131 10.61 7.81 11.98
N ILE A 132 11.52 7.81 12.94
CA ILE A 132 11.13 7.67 14.33
C ILE A 132 10.83 9.09 14.84
N GLY A 133 9.54 9.41 14.97
CA GLY A 133 9.09 10.68 15.52
C GLY A 133 8.88 10.59 17.03
N LEU A 134 9.47 11.52 17.79
CA LEU A 134 9.15 11.73 19.19
C LEU A 134 7.84 12.54 19.27
N ILE A 135 6.79 11.97 19.87
CA ILE A 135 5.56 12.71 20.20
C ILE A 135 5.40 12.63 21.71
N GLU A 136 5.66 13.75 22.40
CA GLU A 136 5.39 14.03 23.83
C GLU A 136 5.37 12.78 24.74
N ASP A 137 6.55 12.43 25.26
CA ASP A 137 6.82 11.38 26.26
C ASP A 137 6.50 9.93 25.83
N ARG A 138 6.28 9.67 24.53
CA ARG A 138 6.11 8.31 24.00
C ARG A 138 6.85 8.11 22.68
N TYR A 139 7.64 7.04 22.61
CA TYR A 139 8.21 6.56 21.34
C TYR A 139 7.08 5.97 20.47
N SER A 140 6.91 6.53 19.28
CA SER A 140 6.05 5.93 18.25
C SER A 140 6.92 5.66 17.02
N LEU A 141 7.00 4.39 16.60
CA LEU A 141 7.60 4.04 15.32
C LEU A 141 6.65 4.52 14.21
N VAL A 142 7.07 5.52 13.43
CA VAL A 142 6.31 6.01 12.28
C VAL A 142 6.99 5.48 11.01
N ILE A 143 6.31 4.58 10.31
CA ILE A 143 6.81 4.01 9.06
C ILE A 143 6.31 4.89 7.91
N PHE A 144 7.21 5.48 7.13
CA PHE A 144 6.85 6.25 5.94
C PHE A 144 6.97 5.34 4.71
N ALA A 145 5.95 5.36 3.86
CA ALA A 145 6.05 4.75 2.53
C ALA A 145 6.66 5.78 1.56
N GLU A 146 7.57 5.32 0.71
CA GLU A 146 8.31 6.13 -0.26
C GLU A 146 7.34 6.67 -1.33
N ASN A 147 6.72 7.82 -1.06
CA ASN A 147 6.08 8.69 -2.06
C ASN A 147 5.82 10.13 -1.57
N SER A 148 6.35 10.53 -0.40
CA SER A 148 6.18 11.89 0.14
C SER A 148 7.51 12.46 0.62
N VAL A 149 8.33 12.96 -0.31
CA VAL A 149 9.42 13.88 0.04
C VAL A 149 8.89 15.30 -0.15
N SER A 150 8.40 15.90 0.94
CA SER A 150 8.23 17.36 1.05
C SER A 150 9.48 17.92 1.72
N GLN A 151 10.07 18.97 1.14
CA GLN A 151 11.22 19.68 1.71
C GLN A 151 10.84 20.65 2.85
N ASP A 152 9.56 20.77 3.23
CA ASP A 152 9.13 21.62 4.33
C ASP A 152 8.11 20.91 5.24
N VAL A 153 8.56 20.49 6.42
CA VAL A 153 7.68 20.05 7.52
C VAL A 153 7.68 21.16 8.56
N SER A 154 6.63 21.99 8.56
CA SER A 154 6.39 22.97 9.62
C SER A 154 5.62 22.31 10.76
N TRP A 155 6.16 22.40 11.98
CA TRP A 155 5.54 21.85 13.18
C TRP A 155 4.35 22.71 13.61
N VAL A 156 3.13 22.15 13.61
CA VAL A 156 1.94 22.80 14.17
C VAL A 156 1.47 22.05 15.42
N LYS A 157 1.44 22.75 16.56
CA LYS A 157 0.82 22.28 17.82
C LYS A 157 -0.70 22.18 17.64
N SER A 158 -1.23 21.08 17.09
CA SER A 158 -2.60 20.63 17.36
C SER A 158 -2.85 19.18 16.91
N LYS A 159 -3.94 18.60 17.45
CA LYS A 159 -4.43 17.21 17.34
C LYS A 159 -4.64 16.61 15.94
N ARG A 160 -4.25 17.27 14.84
CA ARG A 160 -4.27 16.74 13.46
C ARG A 160 -3.12 17.35 12.67
N ILE A 161 -2.29 16.48 12.10
CA ILE A 161 -1.21 16.88 11.18
C ILE A 161 -1.82 16.98 9.78
N PHE A 162 -1.59 18.11 9.11
CA PHE A 162 -1.99 18.35 7.72
C PHE A 162 -0.72 18.41 6.86
N PHE A 163 -0.76 17.77 5.70
CA PHE A 163 0.27 17.92 4.67
C PHE A 163 -0.28 18.82 3.55
N PRO A 164 0.35 19.95 3.23
CA PRO A 164 0.10 20.64 1.97
C PRO A 164 0.83 19.90 0.84
N GLN A 165 0.11 19.54 -0.20
CA GLN A 165 0.65 19.14 -1.51
C GLN A 165 0.25 20.24 -2.50
N GLU A 166 1.13 20.62 -3.43
CA GLU A 166 0.83 21.67 -4.42
C GLU A 166 -0.36 21.33 -5.35
N ASP A 167 -0.86 20.08 -5.34
CA ASP A 167 -2.02 19.65 -6.15
C ASP A 167 -3.03 18.74 -5.41
N GLY A 168 -3.26 18.95 -4.11
CA GLY A 168 -4.42 18.34 -3.42
C GLY A 168 -4.17 17.84 -2.00
N LEU A 169 -5.21 17.88 -1.16
CA LEU A 169 -5.18 17.43 0.23
C LEU A 169 -5.26 15.90 0.32
N ALA A 170 -4.17 15.24 0.72
CA ALA A 170 -4.21 13.85 1.17
C ALA A 170 -4.42 13.78 2.69
N MET A 171 -5.50 13.13 3.14
CA MET A 171 -5.70 12.81 4.56
C MET A 171 -5.10 11.42 4.87
N GLY A 172 -3.92 11.38 5.48
CA GLY A 172 -3.36 10.15 6.04
C GLY A 172 -3.87 9.90 7.46
N LYS A 173 -4.32 8.68 7.77
CA LYS A 173 -4.52 8.22 9.16
C LYS A 173 -3.21 7.61 9.67
N ILE A 174 -2.77 8.08 10.84
CA ILE A 174 -1.65 7.47 11.58
C ILE A 174 -2.21 6.29 12.37
N TYR A 175 -1.64 5.10 12.17
CA TYR A 175 -1.95 3.93 12.99
C TYR A 175 -0.95 3.86 14.14
N ALA A 176 -1.43 4.03 15.38
CA ALA A 176 -0.67 3.73 16.59
C ALA A 176 -0.98 2.29 17.02
N MET A 177 0.02 1.41 17.05
CA MET A 177 -0.14 0.05 17.61
C MET A 177 -0.18 0.13 19.14
N HIS A 178 -1.18 -0.49 19.77
CA HIS A 178 -1.51 -0.29 21.19
C HIS A 178 -1.08 -1.46 22.10
N ARG A 179 -0.39 -1.10 23.21
CA ARG A 179 -0.33 -1.70 24.58
C ARG A 179 -0.07 -3.21 24.76
N MET A 180 1.06 -3.53 25.41
CA MET A 180 1.18 -4.65 26.35
C MET A 180 0.93 -4.13 27.79
N ASN A 181 0.01 -4.74 28.54
CA ASN A 181 -0.31 -4.36 29.93
C ASN A 181 0.44 -5.26 30.92
N ALA A 182 1.17 -4.67 31.86
CA ALA A 182 1.49 -5.30 33.15
C ALA A 182 1.34 -4.25 34.26
N SER A 183 0.58 -4.56 35.31
CA SER A 183 0.32 -3.67 36.45
C SER A 183 0.79 -4.29 37.75
N ALA A 184 1.65 -3.60 38.49
CA ALA A 184 1.97 -3.91 39.89
C ALA A 184 2.08 -2.62 40.71
N LYS A 185 1.51 -2.61 41.92
CA LYS A 185 1.61 -1.55 42.93
C LYS A 185 2.58 -1.99 44.03
N VAL A 186 3.61 -1.21 44.35
CA VAL A 186 4.28 -1.24 45.67
C VAL A 186 4.83 0.14 46.07
N SER A 187 4.79 0.36 47.40
CA SER A 187 5.22 1.45 48.29
C SER A 187 6.68 1.91 48.17
N THR A 188 6.89 3.20 48.42
CA THR A 188 8.17 3.95 48.41
C THR A 188 9.00 3.84 49.69
N ASN A 189 10.33 3.89 49.56
CA ASN A 189 11.19 4.63 50.49
C ASN A 189 12.53 5.01 49.84
N SER A 190 12.93 6.27 50.04
CA SER A 190 14.01 7.01 49.38
C SER A 190 15.43 6.64 49.81
N SER A 191 16.38 6.55 48.87
CA SER A 191 17.52 7.50 48.74
C SER A 191 18.61 7.02 47.75
N GLY A 192 18.67 7.69 46.60
CA GLY A 192 19.87 8.19 45.92
C GLY A 192 21.02 7.22 45.58
N MET A 193 21.04 6.73 44.33
CA MET A 193 22.25 6.51 43.51
C MET A 193 21.86 5.96 42.11
N ASN A 194 21.76 6.81 41.07
CA ASN A 194 21.38 6.39 39.72
C ASN A 194 22.41 6.84 38.68
N PHE A 195 23.43 6.01 38.41
CA PHE A 195 24.19 5.96 37.14
C PHE A 195 24.91 4.60 36.95
N ALA A 196 24.68 3.61 37.81
CA ALA A 196 25.62 2.50 37.97
C ALA A 196 25.38 1.29 37.05
N ALA A 197 24.18 1.07 36.48
CA ALA A 197 23.86 -0.23 35.87
C ALA A 197 24.40 -0.42 34.42
N VAL A 198 24.26 0.58 33.54
CA VAL A 198 24.81 0.50 32.17
C VAL A 198 26.34 0.65 32.16
N TYR A 199 26.87 1.48 33.07
CA TYR A 199 28.31 1.69 33.22
C TYR A 199 29.06 0.52 33.89
N SER A 200 28.39 -0.32 34.68
CA SER A 200 29.03 -1.47 35.33
C SER A 200 29.14 -2.70 34.42
N TYR A 201 28.26 -2.85 33.42
CA TYR A 201 28.42 -3.87 32.38
C TYR A 201 29.53 -3.51 31.38
N ALA A 202 29.70 -2.22 31.08
CA ALA A 202 30.74 -1.71 30.18
C ALA A 202 32.15 -1.66 30.80
N LYS A 203 32.31 -1.87 32.12
CA LYS A 203 33.62 -1.76 32.78
C LYS A 203 34.52 -3.00 32.61
N GLY A 204 34.08 -4.00 31.85
CA GLY A 204 34.82 -5.23 31.54
C GLY A 204 35.00 -5.54 30.06
N SER A 205 34.47 -4.71 29.15
CA SER A 205 34.49 -4.93 27.69
C SER A 205 34.79 -3.63 26.95
N ASP A 206 35.47 -3.71 25.80
CA ASP A 206 35.81 -2.58 24.91
C ASP A 206 34.53 -1.93 24.35
N CYS A 207 33.91 -1.07 25.16
CA CYS A 207 32.72 -0.33 24.81
C CYS A 207 33.06 1.17 24.71
N GLU A 208 32.60 1.82 23.65
CA GLU A 208 32.70 3.27 23.47
C GLU A 208 31.32 3.92 23.48
N THR A 209 31.17 5.02 24.21
CA THR A 209 29.98 5.88 24.12
C THR A 209 30.08 6.67 22.82
N ILE A 210 29.16 6.43 21.89
CA ILE A 210 29.20 7.10 20.57
C ILE A 210 28.24 8.30 20.48
N ALA A 211 27.22 8.35 21.34
CA ALA A 211 26.32 9.50 21.43
C ALA A 211 25.75 9.64 22.85
N ARG A 212 25.56 10.88 23.29
CA ARG A 212 24.96 11.23 24.57
C ARG A 212 24.08 12.47 24.38
N ASN A 213 22.84 12.40 24.85
CA ASN A 213 21.97 13.56 24.94
C ASN A 213 21.71 13.85 26.42
N ASP A 214 22.28 14.94 26.90
CA ASP A 214 22.19 15.33 28.31
C ASP A 214 20.82 15.83 28.73
N ASN A 215 19.97 16.26 27.79
CA ASN A 215 18.64 16.77 28.11
C ASN A 215 17.66 15.66 28.47
N ASP A 216 17.78 14.52 27.79
CA ASP A 216 16.87 13.36 27.96
C ASP A 216 17.60 12.17 28.62
N GLU A 217 18.78 12.43 29.19
CA GLU A 217 19.66 11.48 29.86
C GLU A 217 19.85 10.13 29.10
N SER A 218 19.91 10.18 27.77
CA SER A 218 20.08 9.00 26.92
C SER A 218 21.53 8.82 26.50
N VAL A 219 21.97 7.57 26.44
CA VAL A 219 23.33 7.20 26.02
C VAL A 219 23.28 6.05 25.02
N VAL A 220 24.04 6.20 23.94
CA VAL A 220 24.28 5.13 22.97
C VAL A 220 25.70 4.62 23.16
N VAL A 221 25.82 3.34 23.47
CA VAL A 221 27.09 2.67 23.73
C VAL A 221 27.28 1.57 22.68
N LYS A 222 28.43 1.58 22.02
CA LYS A 222 28.83 0.53 21.09
C LYS A 222 29.81 -0.40 21.79
N CYS A 223 29.53 -1.71 21.78
CA CYS A 223 30.43 -2.73 22.33
C CYS A 223 30.69 -3.77 21.24
N GLY A 224 31.88 -3.72 20.61
CA GLY A 224 32.14 -4.53 19.41
C GLY A 224 31.22 -4.15 18.24
N ASP A 225 30.50 -5.12 17.68
CA ASP A 225 29.51 -4.91 16.60
C ASP A 225 28.10 -4.59 17.12
N ASP A 226 27.89 -4.65 18.43
CA ASP A 226 26.58 -4.45 19.06
C ASP A 226 26.38 -2.99 19.49
N LEU A 227 25.14 -2.50 19.33
CA LEU A 227 24.72 -1.16 19.71
C LEU A 227 23.67 -1.22 20.83
N PHE A 228 23.93 -0.53 21.93
CA PHE A 228 23.05 -0.43 23.09
C PHE A 228 22.53 1.00 23.23
N VAL A 229 21.22 1.14 23.45
CA VAL A 229 20.58 2.43 23.76
C VAL A 229 20.01 2.35 25.18
N GLY A 230 20.59 3.13 26.09
CA GLY A 230 20.12 3.25 27.47
C GLY A 230 19.37 4.56 27.67
N LEU A 231 18.20 4.50 28.28
CA LEU A 231 17.51 5.67 28.83
C LEU A 231 17.74 5.69 30.34
N SER A 232 18.23 6.81 30.86
CA SER A 232 18.17 7.06 32.30
C SER A 232 16.78 7.60 32.60
N GLU A 233 15.96 6.78 33.23
CA GLU A 233 14.79 7.31 33.93
C GLU A 233 15.11 7.29 35.42
N ASN A 234 14.84 8.41 36.09
CA ASN A 234 14.67 8.46 37.54
C ASN A 234 13.47 7.60 37.98
N SER A 235 13.58 6.26 37.87
CA SER A 235 12.69 5.30 38.49
C SER A 235 13.51 4.17 39.11
N GLU A 236 13.32 3.96 40.42
CA GLU A 236 13.93 2.88 41.21
C GLU A 236 13.35 1.48 40.85
N ASN A 237 13.01 1.24 39.59
CA ASN A 237 12.46 -0.03 39.10
C ASN A 237 13.25 -0.55 37.90
N PHE A 238 14.53 -0.90 38.11
CA PHE A 238 15.18 -1.86 37.23
C PHE A 238 14.81 -3.27 37.71
N GLN A 239 13.85 -3.91 37.03
CA GLN A 239 13.81 -5.37 37.05
C GLN A 239 15.14 -5.86 36.47
N GLN A 240 15.90 -6.59 37.29
CA GLN A 240 17.02 -7.37 36.83
C GLN A 240 16.47 -8.37 35.80
N VAL A 241 16.64 -8.06 34.50
CA VAL A 241 16.39 -9.04 33.44
C VAL A 241 17.38 -10.16 33.72
N ALA A 242 16.86 -11.29 34.17
CA ALA A 242 17.67 -12.42 34.58
C ALA A 242 18.69 -12.77 33.47
N PRO A 243 19.97 -13.00 33.81
CA PRO A 243 20.96 -13.52 32.88
C PRO A 243 20.57 -14.97 32.58
N GLY A 244 19.69 -15.13 31.61
CA GLY A 244 18.98 -16.37 31.34
C GLY A 244 18.02 -16.30 30.16
N LEU A 245 17.69 -15.09 29.67
CA LEU A 245 17.39 -14.92 28.26
C LEU A 245 18.71 -15.05 27.51
N ALA A 246 19.13 -16.30 27.25
CA ALA A 246 19.91 -16.56 26.08
C ALA A 246 19.21 -15.80 24.94
N MET A 247 19.92 -14.90 24.27
CA MET A 247 19.60 -14.61 22.88
C MET A 247 19.75 -15.97 22.18
N GLY A 248 18.70 -16.80 22.26
CA GLY A 248 18.54 -17.92 21.35
C GLY A 248 18.74 -17.29 19.99
N GLN A 249 19.68 -17.82 19.22
CA GLN A 249 19.89 -17.40 17.83
C GLN A 249 18.49 -17.35 17.21
N ALA A 250 17.94 -16.14 17.10
CA ALA A 250 16.65 -15.95 16.49
C ALA A 250 16.92 -16.38 15.06
N GLY A 251 16.45 -17.57 14.71
CA GLY A 251 16.66 -18.15 13.41
C GLY A 251 16.26 -17.09 12.42
N ILE A 252 17.19 -16.69 11.56
CA ILE A 252 16.93 -15.67 10.54
C ILE A 252 15.70 -16.15 9.78
N ALA A 253 14.58 -15.44 9.93
CA ALA A 253 13.37 -15.77 9.22
C ALA A 253 13.70 -15.77 7.72
N PRO A 254 13.47 -16.88 7.00
CA PRO A 254 13.84 -16.96 5.60
C PRO A 254 12.99 -15.98 4.79
N LYS A 255 13.59 -15.45 3.71
CA LYS A 255 12.85 -14.70 2.70
C LYS A 255 11.77 -15.61 2.12
N ALA A 256 10.52 -15.25 2.35
CA ALA A 256 9.35 -15.96 1.86
C ALA A 256 8.42 -14.97 1.14
N SER A 257 7.66 -15.47 0.18
CA SER A 257 6.69 -14.66 -0.55
C SER A 257 5.44 -15.47 -0.87
N TRP A 258 4.30 -14.80 -0.76
CA TRP A 258 2.98 -15.33 -1.06
C TRP A 258 2.28 -14.38 -2.02
N GLU A 259 1.57 -14.92 -2.99
CA GLU A 259 0.79 -14.16 -3.96
C GLU A 259 -0.61 -14.77 -4.06
N PHE A 260 -1.63 -13.91 -4.11
CA PHE A 260 -3.03 -14.30 -4.20
C PHE A 260 -3.87 -13.19 -4.83
N GLY A 261 -5.07 -13.55 -5.28
CA GLY A 261 -5.99 -12.68 -6.00
C GLY A 261 -6.25 -13.17 -7.43
N ALA A 262 -6.63 -12.25 -8.31
CA ALA A 262 -6.82 -12.55 -9.72
C ALA A 262 -5.49 -13.00 -10.34
N GLY A 263 -5.50 -14.19 -10.98
CA GLY A 263 -4.32 -14.77 -11.66
C GLY A 263 -3.83 -13.97 -12.88
N GLY A 264 -4.56 -12.92 -13.25
CA GLY A 264 -4.17 -11.91 -14.22
C GLY A 264 -5.08 -10.69 -14.09
N ILE A 265 -4.47 -9.51 -14.15
CA ILE A 265 -5.17 -8.22 -14.15
C ILE A 265 -4.77 -7.41 -15.39
N SER A 266 -5.61 -6.47 -15.81
CA SER A 266 -5.29 -5.54 -16.88
C SER A 266 -4.06 -4.71 -16.51
N ARG A 267 -3.22 -4.43 -17.50
CA ARG A 267 -2.02 -3.60 -17.31
C ARG A 267 -2.36 -2.13 -17.04
N ILE A 268 -3.47 -1.62 -17.59
CA ILE A 268 -3.84 -0.21 -17.53
C ILE A 268 -5.37 -0.06 -17.51
N PRO A 269 -5.95 0.77 -16.61
CA PRO A 269 -5.30 1.46 -15.51
C PRO A 269 -5.03 0.52 -14.31
N GLN A 270 -3.85 0.65 -13.70
CA GLN A 270 -3.44 -0.08 -12.49
C GLN A 270 -2.88 0.91 -11.45
N VAL A 271 -3.19 0.67 -10.18
CA VAL A 271 -2.60 1.36 -9.02
C VAL A 271 -2.07 0.30 -8.07
N SER A 272 -0.86 0.52 -7.56
CA SER A 272 -0.21 -0.37 -6.60
C SER A 272 0.20 0.39 -5.35
N PHE A 273 0.07 -0.25 -4.20
CA PHE A 273 0.40 0.31 -2.89
C PHE A 273 1.00 -0.77 -1.99
N GLY A 274 1.81 -0.36 -1.02
CA GLY A 274 2.51 -1.26 -0.12
C GLY A 274 2.28 -0.87 1.34
N PHE A 275 2.02 -1.86 2.18
CA PHE A 275 1.90 -1.70 3.64
C PHE A 275 2.99 -2.50 4.35
N PRO A 276 3.61 -1.94 5.40
CA PRO A 276 4.44 -2.74 6.29
C PRO A 276 3.56 -3.74 7.04
N VAL A 277 4.02 -4.98 7.17
CA VAL A 277 3.34 -6.03 7.92
C VAL A 277 4.34 -6.80 8.79
N ILE A 278 3.84 -7.42 9.85
CA ILE A 278 4.59 -8.40 10.64
C ILE A 278 3.99 -9.77 10.34
N VAL A 279 4.86 -10.71 9.98
CA VAL A 279 4.49 -12.09 9.69
C VAL A 279 5.05 -12.98 10.80
N ASP A 280 4.18 -13.68 11.52
CA ASP A 280 4.60 -14.73 12.46
C ASP A 280 5.06 -15.94 11.65
N TYR A 281 6.37 -16.12 11.58
CA TYR A 281 7.05 -17.19 10.88
C TYR A 281 7.53 -18.23 11.90
N ASP A 282 6.70 -19.25 12.13
CA ASP A 282 7.00 -20.37 13.03
C ASP A 282 7.36 -19.93 14.46
N GLY A 283 6.68 -18.91 14.98
CA GLY A 283 6.88 -18.34 16.33
C GLY A 283 7.88 -17.19 16.39
N ALA A 284 8.40 -16.74 15.24
CA ALA A 284 9.27 -15.58 15.13
C ALA A 284 8.62 -14.49 14.28
N ASP A 285 8.54 -13.28 14.81
CA ASP A 285 8.04 -12.12 14.07
C ASP A 285 9.04 -11.68 12.99
N ALA A 286 8.65 -11.82 11.73
CA ALA A 286 9.41 -11.39 10.56
C ALA A 286 8.80 -10.11 9.96
N PRO A 287 9.58 -9.03 9.78
CA PRO A 287 9.09 -7.85 9.08
C PRO A 287 8.84 -8.18 7.59
N GLY A 288 7.79 -7.61 7.03
CA GLY A 288 7.42 -7.82 5.64
C GLY A 288 6.69 -6.64 5.00
N LYS A 289 6.36 -6.82 3.72
CA LYS A 289 5.60 -5.88 2.88
C LYS A 289 4.40 -6.61 2.29
N LEU A 290 3.21 -6.06 2.49
CA LEU A 290 2.01 -6.42 1.75
C LEU A 290 1.84 -5.42 0.60
N SER A 291 2.07 -5.87 -0.62
CA SER A 291 1.83 -5.11 -1.84
C SER A 291 0.48 -5.50 -2.43
N ILE A 292 -0.39 -4.54 -2.68
CA ILE A 292 -1.67 -4.77 -3.37
C ILE A 292 -1.67 -3.95 -4.64
N SER A 293 -2.02 -4.60 -5.74
CA SER A 293 -2.21 -4.01 -7.05
C SER A 293 -3.66 -4.15 -7.45
N VAL A 294 -4.30 -3.05 -7.87
CA VAL A 294 -5.69 -3.03 -8.30
C VAL A 294 -5.75 -2.50 -9.73
N ALA A 295 -6.51 -3.18 -10.58
CA ALA A 295 -6.77 -2.78 -11.95
C ALA A 295 -8.27 -2.56 -12.18
N SER A 296 -8.57 -1.66 -13.12
CA SER A 296 -9.94 -1.41 -13.60
C SER A 296 -9.94 -1.26 -15.13
N GLY A 297 -9.37 -2.26 -15.81
CA GLY A 297 -9.30 -2.30 -17.25
C GLY A 297 -10.51 -2.99 -17.87
N GLU A 298 -10.40 -3.26 -19.17
CA GLU A 298 -11.45 -3.92 -19.92
C GLU A 298 -11.71 -5.36 -19.45
N LEU A 299 -10.64 -6.06 -19.03
CA LEU A 299 -10.73 -7.40 -18.48
C LEU A 299 -11.59 -7.43 -17.20
N GLU A 300 -11.31 -6.54 -16.25
CA GLU A 300 -12.00 -6.47 -14.95
C GLU A 300 -13.45 -6.07 -15.12
N ARG A 301 -13.74 -5.13 -16.01
CA ARG A 301 -15.11 -4.66 -16.24
C ARG A 301 -15.99 -5.74 -16.84
N VAL A 302 -15.48 -6.49 -17.84
CA VAL A 302 -16.25 -7.57 -18.47
C VAL A 302 -16.35 -8.77 -17.54
N ALA A 303 -15.24 -9.21 -16.92
CA ALA A 303 -15.26 -10.30 -15.94
C ALA A 303 -16.19 -9.97 -14.76
N GLY A 304 -16.09 -8.76 -14.21
CA GLY A 304 -16.92 -8.30 -13.10
C GLY A 304 -18.40 -8.23 -13.46
N ALA A 305 -18.76 -7.83 -14.69
CA ALA A 305 -20.14 -7.87 -15.14
C ALA A 305 -20.68 -9.31 -15.23
N ILE A 306 -19.84 -10.26 -15.66
CA ILE A 306 -20.18 -11.69 -15.70
C ILE A 306 -20.33 -12.24 -14.28
N ASP A 307 -19.33 -12.04 -13.42
CA ASP A 307 -19.32 -12.49 -12.03
C ASP A 307 -20.53 -11.93 -11.26
N TYR A 308 -20.86 -10.64 -11.47
CA TYR A 308 -22.04 -10.00 -10.89
C TYR A 308 -23.35 -10.66 -11.35
N ALA A 309 -23.49 -10.89 -12.65
CA ALA A 309 -24.69 -11.53 -13.20
C ALA A 309 -24.87 -12.94 -12.62
N CYS A 310 -23.77 -13.69 -12.52
CA CYS A 310 -23.76 -15.03 -11.92
C CYS A 310 -24.14 -15.03 -10.44
N ALA A 311 -23.53 -14.14 -9.64
CA ALA A 311 -23.77 -14.07 -8.21
C ALA A 311 -25.18 -13.54 -7.88
N SER A 312 -25.66 -12.56 -8.63
CA SER A 312 -26.96 -11.93 -8.39
C SER A 312 -28.14 -12.68 -9.02
N GLY A 313 -27.88 -13.55 -9.99
CA GLY A 313 -28.90 -14.20 -10.80
C GLY A 313 -29.65 -13.24 -11.74
N LYS A 314 -29.12 -12.04 -11.97
CA LYS A 314 -29.74 -10.98 -12.78
C LYS A 314 -28.92 -10.69 -14.03
N ASP A 315 -29.60 -10.39 -15.12
CA ASP A 315 -28.94 -9.91 -16.33
C ASP A 315 -28.20 -8.59 -16.07
N SER A 316 -27.09 -8.40 -16.77
CA SER A 316 -26.26 -7.21 -16.70
C SER A 316 -26.05 -6.62 -18.09
N ASN A 317 -26.05 -5.29 -18.18
CA ASN A 317 -25.74 -4.57 -19.42
C ASN A 317 -24.54 -3.67 -19.19
N LEU A 318 -23.54 -3.77 -20.06
CA LEU A 318 -22.27 -3.05 -19.96
C LEU A 318 -21.93 -2.42 -21.31
N ASN A 319 -21.85 -1.09 -21.34
CA ASN A 319 -21.24 -0.37 -22.45
C ASN A 319 -19.74 -0.21 -22.20
N ILE A 320 -18.92 -0.73 -23.13
CA ILE A 320 -17.47 -0.72 -22.99
C ILE A 320 -16.77 -0.42 -24.30
N VAL A 321 -15.65 0.31 -24.19
CA VAL A 321 -14.69 0.49 -25.28
C VAL A 321 -13.58 -0.51 -25.06
N VAL A 322 -13.53 -1.51 -25.94
CA VAL A 322 -12.52 -2.55 -25.98
C VAL A 322 -11.35 -2.03 -26.79
N LYS A 323 -10.17 -1.94 -26.19
CA LYS A 323 -8.94 -1.47 -26.86
C LYS A 323 -8.17 -2.63 -27.47
N ASN A 324 -8.23 -3.78 -26.83
CA ASN A 324 -7.49 -4.99 -27.21
C ASN A 324 -8.44 -6.15 -27.38
N ARG A 325 -8.07 -7.18 -28.14
CA ARG A 325 -8.94 -8.35 -28.32
C ARG A 325 -9.21 -9.01 -26.95
N LEU A 326 -10.48 -9.15 -26.62
CA LEU A 326 -11.00 -9.84 -25.44
C LEU A 326 -11.65 -11.16 -25.87
N TYR A 327 -11.28 -12.27 -25.26
CA TYR A 327 -11.74 -13.60 -25.68
C TYR A 327 -11.78 -14.58 -24.53
N LEU A 328 -12.59 -15.64 -24.64
CA LEU A 328 -12.61 -16.73 -23.67
C LEU A 328 -11.64 -17.84 -24.06
N LYS A 329 -10.85 -18.30 -23.11
CA LYS A 329 -9.92 -19.43 -23.26
C LYS A 329 -10.01 -20.33 -22.04
N ALA A 330 -10.50 -21.56 -22.23
CA ALA A 330 -10.58 -22.57 -21.17
C ALA A 330 -11.28 -22.11 -19.86
N GLY A 331 -12.31 -21.25 -19.99
CA GLY A 331 -13.04 -20.71 -18.83
C GLY A 331 -12.43 -19.45 -18.20
N GLU A 332 -11.34 -18.94 -18.76
CA GLU A 332 -10.74 -17.66 -18.40
C GLU A 332 -11.06 -16.60 -19.46
N LEU A 333 -11.32 -15.39 -19.02
CA LEU A 333 -11.39 -14.22 -19.88
C LEU A 333 -9.97 -13.70 -20.09
N CYS A 334 -9.55 -13.52 -21.33
CA CYS A 334 -8.21 -13.08 -21.67
C CYS A 334 -8.25 -11.80 -22.50
N VAL A 335 -7.28 -10.92 -22.26
CA VAL A 335 -7.00 -9.73 -23.07
C VAL A 335 -5.62 -9.84 -23.71
N ASP A 336 -5.54 -9.56 -25.01
CA ASP A 336 -4.31 -9.68 -25.82
C ASP A 336 -3.63 -8.32 -26.05
N TYR A 337 -2.46 -8.11 -25.45
CA TYR A 337 -1.64 -6.89 -25.61
C TYR A 337 -0.61 -7.01 -26.75
N GLY A 338 -0.75 -8.01 -27.64
CA GLY A 338 0.12 -8.25 -28.77
C GLY A 338 1.33 -9.13 -28.43
N ASP A 339 2.18 -8.69 -27.50
CA ASP A 339 3.36 -9.46 -27.04
C ASP A 339 3.10 -10.28 -25.76
N ALA A 340 1.98 -9.99 -25.10
CA ALA A 340 1.61 -10.61 -23.85
C ALA A 340 0.10 -10.71 -23.73
N GLN A 341 -0.36 -11.63 -22.89
CA GLN A 341 -1.76 -11.78 -22.54
C GLN A 341 -1.92 -11.66 -21.03
N SER A 342 -3.08 -11.17 -20.60
CA SER A 342 -3.53 -11.27 -19.21
C SER A 342 -4.85 -12.01 -19.19
N CYS A 343 -4.95 -13.05 -18.35
CA CYS A 343 -6.13 -13.90 -18.25
C CYS A 343 -6.64 -13.91 -16.82
N ARG A 344 -7.95 -13.76 -16.66
CA ARG A 344 -8.66 -13.80 -15.39
C ARG A 344 -9.69 -14.92 -15.45
N ARG A 345 -9.68 -15.78 -14.43
CA ARG A 345 -10.70 -16.81 -14.26
C ARG A 345 -12.06 -16.16 -13.95
N ILE A 346 -13.11 -16.67 -14.59
CA ILE A 346 -14.50 -16.26 -14.29
C ILE A 346 -15.05 -17.16 -13.19
N GLU A 347 -15.63 -16.58 -12.14
CA GLU A 347 -16.06 -17.29 -10.94
C GLU A 347 -17.58 -17.53 -10.91
N CYS A 348 -18.11 -17.96 -12.05
CA CYS A 348 -19.55 -18.13 -12.25
C CYS A 348 -20.07 -19.53 -11.86
N GLY A 349 -19.21 -20.55 -11.89
CA GLY A 349 -19.61 -21.97 -11.74
C GLY A 349 -20.48 -22.52 -12.88
N LYS A 350 -20.93 -21.66 -13.81
CA LYS A 350 -21.65 -22.02 -15.04
C LYS A 350 -20.74 -21.92 -16.25
N ILE A 351 -21.13 -22.59 -17.33
CA ILE A 351 -20.47 -22.44 -18.63
C ILE A 351 -20.75 -21.03 -19.15
N VAL A 352 -19.69 -20.29 -19.47
CA VAL A 352 -19.77 -18.95 -20.06
C VAL A 352 -19.46 -19.07 -21.55
N GLU A 353 -20.34 -18.50 -22.36
CA GLU A 353 -20.20 -18.40 -23.81
C GLU A 353 -20.13 -16.92 -24.19
N MET A 354 -19.01 -16.53 -24.79
CA MET A 354 -18.75 -15.15 -25.22
C MET A 354 -18.03 -15.21 -26.57
N PRO A 355 -18.51 -14.48 -27.59
CA PRO A 355 -17.77 -14.30 -28.83
C PRO A 355 -16.55 -13.41 -28.57
N ASP A 356 -15.53 -13.56 -29.40
CA ASP A 356 -14.38 -12.67 -29.34
C ASP A 356 -14.79 -11.20 -29.57
N LEU A 357 -14.42 -10.35 -28.63
CA LEU A 357 -14.61 -8.91 -28.74
C LEU A 357 -13.36 -8.29 -29.34
N LEU A 358 -13.49 -7.84 -30.59
CA LEU A 358 -12.45 -7.08 -31.28
C LEU A 358 -12.40 -5.63 -30.75
N PRO A 359 -11.29 -4.90 -30.95
CA PRO A 359 -11.21 -3.49 -30.58
C PRO A 359 -12.38 -2.66 -31.17
N GLY A 360 -13.06 -1.89 -30.31
CA GLY A 360 -14.25 -1.13 -30.67
C GLY A 360 -15.17 -0.81 -29.48
N THR A 361 -16.28 -0.15 -29.75
CA THR A 361 -17.33 0.10 -28.74
C THR A 361 -18.37 -1.00 -28.83
N HIS A 362 -18.66 -1.65 -27.71
CA HIS A 362 -19.60 -2.77 -27.60
C HIS A 362 -20.66 -2.50 -26.52
N SER A 363 -21.87 -3.02 -26.73
CA SER A 363 -22.96 -3.00 -25.76
C SER A 363 -23.22 -4.42 -25.30
N ILE A 364 -22.43 -4.85 -24.32
CA ILE A 364 -22.44 -6.23 -23.84
C ILE A 364 -23.68 -6.46 -22.97
N THR A 365 -24.51 -7.42 -23.35
CA THR A 365 -25.54 -7.99 -22.47
C THR A 365 -25.07 -9.34 -21.96
N VAL A 366 -25.03 -9.50 -20.64
CA VAL A 366 -24.79 -10.77 -19.96
C VAL A 366 -26.14 -11.31 -19.50
N ARG A 367 -26.58 -12.43 -20.09
CA ARG A 367 -27.84 -13.09 -19.72
C ARG A 367 -27.61 -14.28 -18.82
N VAL A 368 -28.40 -14.40 -17.77
CA VAL A 368 -28.29 -15.49 -16.79
C VAL A 368 -29.29 -16.59 -17.09
N GLY A 369 -28.82 -17.71 -17.65
CA GLY A 369 -29.59 -18.94 -17.84
C GLY A 369 -28.94 -20.17 -17.22
N GLU A 370 -29.12 -21.33 -17.87
CA GLU A 370 -28.29 -22.53 -17.61
C GLU A 370 -26.83 -22.29 -18.02
N ARG A 371 -26.63 -21.45 -19.03
CA ARG A 371 -25.34 -20.89 -19.46
C ARG A 371 -25.36 -19.37 -19.32
N ILE A 372 -24.18 -18.77 -19.25
CA ILE A 372 -24.05 -17.32 -19.37
C ILE A 372 -23.77 -16.97 -20.81
N GLU A 373 -24.69 -16.27 -21.43
CA GLU A 373 -24.53 -15.76 -22.80
C GLU A 373 -24.09 -14.30 -22.74
N VAL A 374 -22.98 -13.99 -23.41
CA VAL A 374 -22.46 -12.64 -23.53
C VAL A 374 -22.58 -12.24 -25.00
N SER A 375 -23.41 -11.24 -25.30
CA SER A 375 -23.62 -10.75 -26.67
C SER A 375 -23.26 -9.26 -26.79
N PRO A 376 -22.43 -8.84 -27.77
CA PRO A 376 -21.99 -7.46 -27.96
C PRO A 376 -23.01 -6.51 -28.58
#